data_AF-A0A7W7Z1K9-F1
#
_entry.id   AF-A0A7W7Z1K9-F1
#
_cell.length_a   1.000
_cell.length_b   1.000
_cell.length_c   1.000
_cell.angle_alpha   90.00
_cell.angle_beta   90.00
_cell.angle_gamma   90.00
#
_symmetry.space_group_name_H-M   'P 1'
#
loop_
_entity.id
_entity.type
_entity.pdbx_description
1 polymer ?
#
loop_
_entity_poly.entity_id
_entity_poly.type
_entity_poly.pdbx_seq_one_letter_code
_entity_poly.pdbx_strand_id
1 'polypeptide(L)'
;MNAGFAVECCLKAAIMKKERLNRWPDRETAPDLWTHDLRVLFKRLGIDPLSFDPRSPVAPALKMVLDWRREHGYAVGKVPNKLARDICEAAFESNGVIEWLAGLYRLNI
;
A
#
# COMPACT_ATOMS: atom_id res chain seq x y z
N MET A 1 0.04 -14.13 0.97
CA MET A 1 0.44 -13.40 -0.25
C MET A 1 1.24 -12.16 0.14
N ASN A 2 2.45 -12.01 -0.40
CA ASN A 2 3.43 -11.01 0.06
C ASN A 2 3.24 -9.62 -0.56
N ALA A 3 2.48 -9.49 -1.65
CA ALA A 3 2.28 -8.23 -2.36
C ALA A 3 1.64 -7.14 -1.49
N GLY A 4 0.58 -7.44 -0.75
CA GLY A 4 -0.05 -6.45 0.14
C GLY A 4 0.86 -6.00 1.29
N PHE A 5 1.71 -6.89 1.81
CA PHE A 5 2.74 -6.53 2.78
C PHE A 5 3.80 -5.60 2.18
N ALA A 6 4.22 -5.85 0.93
CA ALA A 6 5.17 -4.98 0.26
C ALA A 6 4.61 -3.55 0.07
N VAL A 7 3.33 -3.43 -0.30
CA VAL A 7 2.68 -2.11 -0.39
C VAL A 7 2.57 -1.46 1.00
N GLU A 8 2.22 -2.22 2.04
CA GLU A 8 2.21 -1.71 3.42
C GLU A 8 3.59 -1.15 3.81
N CYS A 9 4.66 -1.88 3.54
CA CYS A 9 6.04 -1.44 3.80
C CYS A 9 6.38 -0.16 3.02
N CYS A 10 6.02 -0.09 1.74
CA CYS A 10 6.24 1.09 0.91
C CYS A 10 5.47 2.32 1.45
N LEU A 11 4.21 2.15 1.85
CA LEU A 11 3.41 3.21 2.47
C LEU A 11 4.05 3.70 3.78
N LYS A 12 4.51 2.79 4.63
CA LYS A 12 5.18 3.16 5.88
C LYS A 12 6.49 3.90 5.59
N ALA A 13 7.28 3.46 4.62
CA ALA A 13 8.47 4.19 4.18
C ALA A 13 8.15 5.59 3.64
N ALA A 14 7.08 5.73 2.84
CA ALA A 14 6.58 7.01 2.37
C ALA A 14 6.15 7.94 3.52
N ILE A 15 5.46 7.40 4.54
CA ILE A 15 5.06 8.16 5.73
C ILE A 15 6.30 8.64 6.48
N MET A 16 7.28 7.76 6.73
CA MET A 16 8.54 8.17 7.37
C MET A 16 9.23 9.28 6.60
N LYS A 17 9.27 9.17 5.26
CA LYS A 17 9.88 10.18 4.41
C LYS A 17 9.14 11.52 4.47
N LYS A 18 7.81 11.51 4.37
CA LYS A 18 6.94 12.70 4.43
C LYS A 18 7.06 13.41 5.77
N GLU A 19 7.04 12.65 6.86
CA GLU A 19 7.06 13.15 8.23
C GLU A 19 8.48 13.33 8.80
N ARG A 20 9.51 13.03 8.00
CA ARG A 20 10.94 13.14 8.35
C ARG A 20 11.28 12.34 9.62
N LEU A 21 10.70 11.16 9.74
CA LEU A 21 10.91 10.26 10.88
C LEU A 21 12.21 9.49 10.67
N ASN A 22 13.12 9.57 11.65
CA ASN A 22 14.36 8.80 11.67
C ASN A 22 14.16 7.34 12.13
N ARG A 23 13.04 7.05 12.79
CA ARG A 23 12.61 5.71 13.19
C ARG A 23 11.09 5.61 13.15
N TRP A 24 10.55 4.40 13.01
CA TRP A 24 9.12 4.21 13.18
C TRP A 24 8.72 4.52 14.63
N PRO A 25 7.66 5.30 14.87
CA PRO A 25 7.29 5.72 16.21
C PRO A 25 6.73 4.57 17.02
N ASP A 26 6.89 4.68 18.33
CA ASP A 26 6.39 3.71 19.30
C ASP A 26 4.85 3.73 19.31
N ARG A 27 4.23 2.56 19.52
CA ARG A 27 2.77 2.40 19.44
C ARG A 27 2.00 3.32 20.37
N GLU A 28 2.58 3.66 21.52
CA GLU A 28 1.98 4.57 22.50
C GLU A 28 1.93 6.01 21.97
N THR A 29 2.89 6.41 21.14
CA THR A 29 3.02 7.77 20.63
C THR A 29 2.28 8.01 19.31
N ALA A 30 2.16 6.98 18.48
CA ALA A 30 1.43 7.04 17.21
C ALA A 30 0.72 5.70 16.93
N PRO A 31 -0.36 5.38 17.66
CA PRO A 31 -1.06 4.10 17.55
C PRO A 31 -1.70 3.87 16.16
N ASP A 32 -2.05 4.94 15.46
CA ASP A 32 -2.63 4.92 14.11
C ASP A 32 -1.64 4.39 13.05
N LEU A 33 -0.34 4.57 13.27
CA LEU A 33 0.71 4.06 12.40
C LEU A 33 0.96 2.55 12.57
N TRP A 34 0.46 1.94 13.65
CA TRP A 34 0.58 0.50 13.90
C TRP A 34 -0.54 -0.33 13.25
N THR A 35 -1.37 0.29 12.41
CA THR A 35 -2.37 -0.39 11.61
C THR A 35 -1.76 -1.18 10.43
N HIS A 36 -2.54 -2.14 9.94
CA HIS A 36 -2.31 -2.85 8.68
C HIS A 36 -3.37 -2.52 7.63
N ASP A 37 -4.26 -1.58 7.94
CA ASP A 37 -5.24 -1.08 6.98
C ASP A 37 -4.58 -0.08 6.04
N LEU A 38 -4.41 -0.49 4.78
CA LEU A 38 -3.82 0.35 3.74
C LEU A 38 -4.59 1.66 3.54
N ARG A 39 -5.91 1.68 3.74
CA ARG A 39 -6.73 2.91 3.62
C ARG A 39 -6.33 3.95 4.65
N VAL A 40 -6.04 3.51 5.88
CA VAL A 40 -5.60 4.41 6.96
C VAL A 40 -4.21 4.97 6.65
N LEU A 41 -3.30 4.13 6.16
CA LEU A 41 -1.95 4.56 5.78
C LEU A 41 -1.96 5.55 4.60
N PHE A 42 -2.78 5.31 3.57
CA PHE A 42 -2.97 6.28 2.47
C PHE A 42 -3.51 7.63 2.97
N LYS A 43 -4.50 7.61 3.86
CA LYS A 43 -5.04 8.84 4.45
C LYS A 43 -3.98 9.64 5.21
N ARG A 44 -3.03 8.98 5.90
CA ARG A 44 -1.89 9.64 6.56
C ARG A 44 -0.99 10.36 5.55
N LEU A 45 -0.84 9.78 4.37
CA LEU A 45 -0.16 10.40 3.23
C LEU A 45 -0.95 11.56 2.60
N GLY A 46 -2.21 11.78 2.99
CA GLY A 46 -3.10 12.78 2.40
C GLY A 46 -3.70 12.31 1.08
N ILE A 47 -3.63 11.01 0.81
CA ILE A 47 -4.21 10.37 -0.36
C ILE A 47 -5.51 9.73 0.10
N ASP A 48 -6.65 10.23 -0.38
CA ASP A 48 -7.93 9.59 -0.15
C ASP A 48 -8.22 8.61 -1.29
N PRO A 49 -8.26 7.29 -1.03
CA PRO A 49 -8.52 6.31 -2.07
C PRO A 49 -9.91 6.39 -2.70
N LEU A 50 -10.88 7.01 -2.02
CA LEU A 50 -12.27 7.11 -2.50
C LEU A 50 -12.48 8.29 -3.45
N SER A 51 -11.61 9.29 -3.41
CA SER A 51 -11.66 10.48 -4.26
C SER A 51 -10.52 10.52 -5.29
N PHE A 52 -9.83 9.40 -5.49
CA PHE A 52 -8.73 9.30 -6.44
C PHE A 52 -9.23 9.48 -7.88
N ASP A 53 -8.50 10.25 -8.69
CA ASP A 53 -8.87 10.50 -10.08
C ASP A 53 -8.86 9.18 -10.88
N PRO A 54 -10.01 8.73 -11.41
CA PRO A 54 -10.08 7.49 -12.19
C PRO A 54 -9.30 7.55 -13.51
N ARG A 55 -8.91 8.75 -13.97
CA ARG A 55 -8.06 8.93 -15.16
C ARG A 55 -6.58 8.73 -14.87
N SER A 56 -6.20 8.69 -13.60
CA SER A 56 -4.82 8.44 -13.20
C SER A 56 -4.39 7.01 -13.59
N PRO A 57 -3.23 6.82 -14.24
CA PRO A 57 -2.76 5.49 -14.65
C PRO A 57 -2.66 4.47 -13.51
N VAL A 58 -2.40 4.93 -12.27
CA VAL A 58 -2.29 4.05 -11.08
C VAL A 58 -3.66 3.69 -10.48
N ALA A 59 -4.76 4.35 -10.86
CA ALA A 59 -6.05 4.17 -10.22
C ALA A 59 -6.56 2.70 -10.22
N PRO A 60 -6.44 1.93 -11.32
CA PRO A 60 -6.84 0.52 -11.33
C PRO A 60 -6.00 -0.33 -10.36
N ALA A 61 -4.69 -0.09 -10.34
CA ALA A 61 -3.75 -0.78 -9.46
C ALA A 61 -4.03 -0.47 -7.99
N LEU A 62 -4.31 0.80 -7.68
CA LEU A 62 -4.65 1.26 -6.34
C LEU A 62 -5.93 0.59 -5.83
N LYS A 63 -6.97 0.49 -6.67
CA LYS A 63 -8.21 -0.22 -6.34
C LYS A 63 -7.94 -1.70 -6.04
N MET A 64 -7.20 -2.38 -6.91
CA MET A 64 -6.86 -3.80 -6.75
C MET A 64 -6.11 -4.09 -5.45
N VAL A 65 -5.15 -3.23 -5.08
CA VAL A 65 -4.38 -3.37 -3.85
C VAL A 65 -5.22 -3.09 -2.60
N LEU A 66 -6.22 -2.21 -2.67
CA LEU A 66 -7.11 -1.93 -1.53
C LEU A 66 -8.15 -3.02 -1.27
N ASP A 67 -8.40 -3.87 -2.26
CA ASP A 67 -9.20 -5.08 -2.13
C ASP A 67 -8.39 -6.22 -1.47
N TRP A 68 -7.07 -6.09 -1.36
CA TRP A 68 -6.27 -7.00 -0.55
C TRP A 68 -6.61 -6.84 0.93
N ARG A 69 -6.87 -7.97 1.59
CA ARG A 69 -7.01 -8.09 3.04
C ARG A 69 -5.95 -9.02 3.58
N ARG A 70 -5.48 -8.73 4.79
CA ARG A 70 -4.49 -9.57 5.49
C ARG A 70 -4.95 -11.03 5.64
N GLU A 71 -6.25 -11.24 5.76
CA GLU A 71 -6.92 -12.54 5.79
C GLU A 71 -6.58 -13.42 4.56
N HIS A 72 -6.38 -12.81 3.37
CA HIS A 72 -5.94 -13.51 2.16
C HIS A 72 -4.53 -14.13 2.32
N GLY A 73 -3.73 -13.65 3.28
CA GLY A 73 -2.42 -14.21 3.61
C GLY A 73 -2.49 -15.49 4.43
N TYR A 74 -3.53 -15.66 5.25
CA TYR A 74 -3.72 -16.80 6.15
C TYR A 74 -4.72 -17.83 5.61
N ALA A 75 -5.56 -17.45 4.66
CA ALA A 75 -6.49 -18.34 3.98
C ALA A 75 -5.77 -19.14 2.87
N VAL A 76 -4.93 -20.09 3.27
CA VAL A 76 -4.29 -21.04 2.35
C VAL A 76 -5.38 -21.80 1.59
N GLY A 77 -5.40 -21.67 0.25
CA GLY A 77 -6.33 -22.37 -0.64
C GLY A 77 -7.63 -21.66 -1.01
N LYS A 78 -7.91 -20.43 -0.55
CA LYS A 78 -9.16 -19.71 -0.86
C LYS A 78 -9.05 -18.53 -1.83
N VAL A 79 -7.83 -18.11 -2.19
CA VAL A 79 -7.61 -16.99 -3.11
C VAL A 79 -7.43 -17.55 -4.53
N PRO A 80 -8.29 -17.18 -5.51
CA PRO A 80 -8.10 -17.60 -6.89
C PRO A 80 -6.74 -17.16 -7.45
N ASN A 81 -6.08 -18.03 -8.21
CA ASN A 81 -4.77 -17.74 -8.82
C ASN A 81 -4.76 -16.47 -9.70
N LYS A 82 -5.90 -16.17 -10.34
CA LYS A 82 -6.05 -14.94 -11.11
C LYS A 82 -5.99 -13.71 -10.20
N LEU A 83 -6.81 -13.67 -9.15
CA LEU A 83 -6.80 -12.57 -8.17
C LEU A 83 -5.41 -12.41 -7.52
N ALA A 84 -4.76 -13.53 -7.23
CA ALA A 84 -3.40 -13.53 -6.71
C ALA A 84 -2.41 -12.82 -7.65
N ARG A 85 -2.50 -13.12 -8.95
CA ARG A 85 -1.68 -12.48 -9.98
C ARG A 85 -2.03 -11.01 -10.13
N ASP A 86 -3.32 -10.68 -10.26
CA ASP A 86 -3.79 -9.31 -10.45
C ASP A 86 -3.30 -8.39 -9.31
N ILE A 87 -3.28 -8.88 -8.07
CA ILE A 87 -2.74 -8.14 -6.91
C ILE A 87 -1.22 -7.95 -7.01
N CYS A 88 -0.48 -8.98 -7.43
CA CYS A 88 0.97 -8.86 -7.63
C CYS A 88 1.30 -7.86 -8.74
N GLU A 89 0.61 -7.93 -9.87
CA GLU A 89 0.79 -7.01 -11.01
C GLU A 89 0.48 -5.58 -10.58
N ALA A 90 -0.67 -5.36 -9.92
CA ALA A 90 -1.04 -4.05 -9.38
C ALA A 90 -0.04 -3.48 -8.36
N ALA A 91 0.66 -4.33 -7.61
CA ALA A 91 1.67 -3.89 -6.65
C ALA A 91 3.00 -3.52 -7.33
N PHE A 92 3.49 -4.36 -8.25
CA PHE A 92 4.90 -4.37 -8.67
C PHE A 92 5.16 -4.06 -10.15
N GLU A 93 4.19 -4.17 -11.06
CA GLU A 93 4.42 -3.88 -12.47
C GLU A 93 4.56 -2.38 -12.77
N SER A 94 4.84 -2.04 -14.02
CA SER A 94 4.89 -0.66 -14.51
C SER A 94 3.55 0.05 -14.26
N ASN A 95 3.60 1.24 -13.66
CA ASN A 95 2.44 1.98 -13.11
C ASN A 95 1.78 1.31 -11.89
N GLY A 96 2.45 0.33 -11.28
CA GLY A 96 2.04 -0.28 -10.03
C GLY A 96 2.13 0.70 -8.86
N VAL A 97 1.44 0.36 -7.78
CA VAL A 97 1.33 1.22 -6.60
C VAL A 97 2.69 1.51 -5.97
N ILE A 98 3.62 0.54 -5.97
CA ILE A 98 4.95 0.71 -5.37
C ILE A 98 5.79 1.69 -6.18
N GLU A 99 5.87 1.53 -7.50
CA GLU A 99 6.61 2.45 -8.37
C GLU A 99 6.07 3.88 -8.26
N TRP A 100 4.74 4.02 -8.27
CA TRP A 100 4.08 5.31 -8.12
C TRP A 100 4.41 5.98 -6.77
N LEU A 101 4.29 5.25 -5.66
CA LEU A 101 4.66 5.76 -4.33
C LEU A 101 6.15 6.09 -4.24
N ALA A 102 7.01 5.24 -4.82
CA ALA A 102 8.45 5.46 -4.86
C ALA A 102 8.78 6.77 -5.57
N GLY A 103 8.17 7.02 -6.73
CA GLY A 103 8.33 8.25 -7.49
C GLY A 103 7.83 9.49 -6.75
N LEU A 104 6.63 9.42 -6.16
CA LEU A 104 6.04 10.55 -5.41
C LEU A 104 6.88 10.97 -4.21
N TYR A 105 7.42 10.00 -3.46
CA TYR A 105 8.16 10.26 -2.22
C TYR A 105 9.68 10.15 -2.37
N ARG A 106 10.18 9.89 -3.58
CA ARG A 106 11.61 9.68 -3.89
C ARG A 106 12.23 8.63 -2.96
N LEU A 107 11.55 7.48 -2.86
CA LEU A 107 12.05 6.32 -2.14
C LEU A 107 13.07 5.58 -3.00
N ASN A 108 14.13 5.05 -2.38
CA ASN A 108 15.05 4.10 -3.01
C ASN A 108 14.57 2.69 -2.64
N ILE A 109 13.84 2.05 -3.55
CA ILE A 109 13.25 0.72 -3.41
C ILE A 109 13.43 -0.07 -4.70
#